data_AF-A0A950KKX3-F1
#
_entry.id   AF-A0A950KKX3-F1
#
_cell.length_a   1.000
_cell.length_b   1.000
_cell.length_c   1.000
_cell.angle_alpha   90.00
_cell.angle_beta   90.00
_cell.angle_gamma   90.00
#
_symmetry.space_group_name_H-M   'P 1'
#
loop_
_entity.id
_entity.type
_entity.pdbx_description
1 polymer ?
#
loop_
_entity_poly.entity_id
_entity_poly.type
_entity_poly.pdbx_seq_one_letter_code
_entity_poly.pdbx_strand_id
1 'polypeptide(L)'
;MASAPEFTDAARSLNQKIASLRDEIEKVGIRRADLQAGHYELRETRQVRGPRNVRTGFDVSRRLWLELALDYALLDRFIAAVTASLAQPALSLAFTSQDNKAASRHSVPASAMVDARKHAETMVRAAGLSLA
;
A
#
# COMPACT_ATOMS: atom_id res chain seq x y z
N MET A 1 -2.86 1.57 7.09
CA MET A 1 -2.65 2.14 8.45
C MET A 1 -3.95 2.07 9.22
N ALA A 2 -3.88 1.91 10.54
CA ALA A 2 -5.01 2.02 11.45
C ALA A 2 -4.58 2.70 12.76
N SER A 3 -5.53 3.37 13.41
CA SER A 3 -5.28 4.15 14.62
C SER A 3 -6.37 3.86 15.65
N ALA A 4 -6.01 3.65 16.90
CA ALA A 4 -6.96 3.48 18.00
C ALA A 4 -6.34 3.85 19.36
N PRO A 5 -7.16 4.15 20.40
CA PRO A 5 -6.65 4.38 21.76
C PRO A 5 -5.91 3.17 22.33
N GLU A 6 -6.39 1.97 22.04
CA GLU A 6 -5.79 0.71 22.48
C GLU A 6 -5.08 -0.01 21.33
N PHE A 7 -3.89 -0.54 21.63
CA PHE A 7 -3.06 -1.23 20.64
C PHE A 7 -3.79 -2.40 19.98
N THR A 8 -4.53 -3.19 20.77
CA THR A 8 -5.27 -4.36 20.28
C THR A 8 -6.31 -3.99 19.24
N ASP A 9 -6.95 -2.83 19.40
CA ASP A 9 -7.97 -2.35 18.49
C ASP A 9 -7.36 -1.81 17.20
N ALA A 10 -6.24 -1.07 17.32
CA ALA A 10 -5.48 -0.59 16.17
C ALA A 10 -4.98 -1.78 15.32
N ALA A 11 -4.42 -2.80 15.98
CA ALA A 11 -3.95 -4.03 15.34
C ALA A 11 -5.09 -4.82 14.68
N ARG A 12 -6.24 -4.96 15.34
CA ARG A 12 -7.42 -5.62 14.78
C ARG A 12 -7.92 -4.91 13.52
N SER A 13 -8.04 -3.58 13.58
CA SER A 13 -8.47 -2.76 12.44
C SER A 13 -7.50 -2.87 11.26
N LEU A 14 -6.18 -2.85 11.53
CA LEU A 14 -5.18 -3.05 10.48
C LEU A 14 -5.30 -4.43 9.81
N ASN A 15 -5.51 -5.48 10.60
CA ASN A 15 -5.65 -6.84 10.07
C ASN A 15 -6.92 -6.99 9.23
N GLN A 16 -8.04 -6.38 9.64
CA GLN A 16 -9.27 -6.34 8.85
C GLN A 16 -9.07 -5.62 7.51
N LYS A 17 -8.37 -4.49 7.51
CA LYS A 17 -8.00 -3.77 6.29
C LYS A 17 -7.15 -4.65 5.35
N ILE A 18 -6.12 -5.31 5.88
CA ILE A 18 -5.27 -6.20 5.09
C ILE A 18 -6.07 -7.39 4.53
N ALA A 19 -6.99 -7.97 5.32
CA ALA A 19 -7.85 -9.05 4.87
C ALA A 19 -8.77 -8.59 3.73
N SER A 20 -9.43 -7.44 3.87
CA SER A 20 -10.25 -6.84 2.81
C SER A 20 -9.45 -6.60 1.53
N LEU A 21 -8.23 -6.07 1.63
CA LEU A 21 -7.37 -5.90 0.46
C LEU A 21 -7.04 -7.24 -0.21
N ARG A 22 -6.73 -8.29 0.57
CA ARG A 22 -6.48 -9.63 0.03
C ARG A 22 -7.71 -10.19 -0.69
N ASP A 23 -8.90 -9.96 -0.15
CA ASP A 23 -10.14 -10.45 -0.75
C ASP A 23 -10.44 -9.72 -2.07
N GLU A 24 -10.22 -8.40 -2.14
CA GLU A 24 -10.43 -7.65 -3.37
C GLU A 24 -9.43 -8.04 -4.47
N ILE A 25 -8.15 -8.27 -4.14
CA ILE A 25 -7.16 -8.65 -5.17
C ILE A 25 -7.40 -10.10 -5.67
N GLU A 26 -7.96 -10.98 -4.84
CA GLU A 26 -8.31 -12.34 -5.24
C GLU A 26 -9.42 -12.36 -6.31
N LYS A 27 -10.40 -11.45 -6.20
CA LYS A 27 -11.47 -11.29 -7.21
C LYS A 27 -10.94 -10.90 -8.59
N VAL A 28 -9.75 -10.31 -8.67
CA VAL A 28 -9.11 -9.92 -9.94
C VAL A 28 -8.04 -10.92 -10.40
N GLY A 29 -7.94 -12.09 -9.75
CA GLY A 29 -7.09 -13.19 -10.16
C GLY A 29 -5.69 -13.20 -9.54
N ILE A 30 -5.43 -12.36 -8.52
CA ILE A 30 -4.16 -12.35 -7.78
C ILE A 30 -4.33 -13.16 -6.50
N ARG A 31 -3.48 -14.17 -6.27
CA ARG A 31 -3.63 -15.00 -5.07
C ARG A 31 -3.34 -14.18 -3.82
N ARG A 32 -4.12 -14.39 -2.76
CA ARG A 32 -3.92 -13.72 -1.45
C ARG A 32 -2.50 -13.87 -0.90
N ALA A 33 -1.87 -15.01 -1.19
CA ALA A 33 -0.50 -15.34 -0.78
C ALA A 33 0.58 -14.56 -1.54
N ASP A 34 0.29 -14.05 -2.73
CA ASP A 34 1.23 -13.25 -3.53
C ASP A 34 1.40 -11.84 -2.94
N LEU A 35 0.44 -11.38 -2.13
CA LEU A 35 0.56 -10.15 -1.34
C LEU A 35 1.39 -10.39 -0.07
N GLN A 36 2.70 -10.19 -0.22
CA GLN A 36 3.69 -10.42 0.81
C GLN A 36 3.62 -9.35 1.89
N ALA A 37 3.68 -9.79 3.16
CA ALA A 37 3.72 -8.91 4.30
C ALA A 37 5.16 -8.47 4.58
N GLY A 38 5.42 -7.17 4.52
CA GLY A 38 6.70 -6.55 4.86
C GLY A 38 6.72 -5.95 6.26
N HIS A 39 7.48 -4.87 6.38
CA HIS A 39 7.74 -4.14 7.64
C HIS A 39 6.45 -3.70 8.35
N TYR A 40 6.45 -3.84 9.68
CA TYR A 40 5.37 -3.44 10.57
C TYR A 40 5.88 -2.29 11.46
N GLU A 41 5.15 -1.18 11.47
CA GLU A 41 5.46 -0.02 12.29
C GLU A 41 4.36 0.18 13.32
N LEU A 42 4.77 0.42 14.57
CA LEU A 42 3.91 0.78 15.69
C LEU A 42 4.41 2.11 16.24
N ARG A 43 3.51 3.07 16.40
CA ARG A 43 3.81 4.37 16.98
C ARG A 43 2.77 4.71 18.05
N GLU A 44 3.23 5.11 19.23
CA GLU A 44 2.35 5.75 20.20
C GLU A 44 2.00 7.16 19.72
N THR A 45 0.71 7.48 19.66
CA THR A 45 0.27 8.85 19.41
C THR A 45 0.22 9.62 20.71
N ARG A 46 0.64 10.89 20.66
CA ARG A 46 0.64 11.80 21.80
C ARG A 46 0.10 13.14 21.36
N GLN A 47 -0.63 13.80 22.25
CA GLN A 47 -1.15 15.14 22.06
C GLN A 47 -0.57 16.08 23.12
N VAL A 48 -0.17 17.27 22.70
CA VAL A 48 0.26 18.32 23.62
C VAL A 48 -0.97 18.86 24.35
N ARG A 49 -0.97 18.80 25.68
CA ARG A 49 -1.96 19.44 26.55
C ARG A 49 -1.23 20.32 27.56
N GLY A 50 -1.14 21.61 27.27
CA GLY A 50 -0.33 22.55 28.06
C GLY A 50 1.16 22.20 28.00
N PRO A 51 1.89 22.15 29.13
CA PRO A 51 3.32 21.79 29.14
C PRO A 51 3.57 20.27 29.07
N ARG A 52 2.54 19.43 28.93
CA ARG A 52 2.67 17.96 28.97
C ARG A 52 2.27 17.30 27.65
N ASN A 53 3.01 16.26 27.29
CA ASN A 53 2.64 15.33 26.22
C ASN A 53 1.85 14.17 26.82
N VAL A 54 0.57 14.05 26.45
CA VAL A 54 -0.32 12.99 26.92
C VAL A 54 -0.49 11.96 25.82
N ARG A 55 -0.29 10.67 26.13
CA ARG A 55 -0.55 9.57 25.19
C ARG A 55 -2.03 9.53 24.83
N THR A 56 -2.33 9.49 23.54
CA THR A 56 -3.69 9.47 22.98
C THR A 56 -4.05 8.14 22.34
N GLY A 57 -3.07 7.29 22.02
CA GLY A 57 -3.32 5.97 21.45
C GLY A 57 -2.13 5.41 20.67
N PHE A 58 -2.44 4.67 19.62
CA PHE A 58 -1.49 3.96 18.77
C PHE A 58 -1.86 4.09 17.30
N ASP A 59 -0.85 4.30 16.48
CA ASP A 59 -0.90 4.12 15.03
C ASP A 59 -0.12 2.85 14.67
N VAL A 60 -0.75 1.99 13.86
CA VAL A 60 -0.12 0.80 13.31
C VAL A 60 -0.16 0.83 11.79
N SER A 61 0.96 0.48 11.18
CA SER A 61 1.09 0.39 9.73
C SER A 61 1.84 -0.88 9.34
N ARG A 62 1.56 -1.38 8.14
CA ARG A 62 2.29 -2.50 7.55
C ARG A 62 2.50 -2.22 6.08
N ARG A 63 3.74 -2.35 5.61
CA ARG A 63 4.05 -2.32 4.18
C ARG A 63 3.77 -3.69 3.59
N LEU A 64 3.10 -3.71 2.44
CA LEU A 64 2.81 -4.92 1.67
C LEU A 64 3.52 -4.82 0.32
N TRP A 65 3.91 -5.97 -0.22
CA TRP A 65 4.62 -6.06 -1.49
C TRP A 65 3.94 -7.07 -2.39
N LEU A 66 3.92 -6.75 -3.68
CA LEU A 66 3.33 -7.60 -4.71
C LEU A 66 4.19 -7.46 -5.97
N GLU A 67 4.69 -8.59 -6.46
CA GLU A 67 5.41 -8.68 -7.72
C GLU A 67 4.56 -9.47 -8.72
N LEU A 68 4.30 -8.87 -9.87
CA LEU A 68 3.51 -9.47 -10.94
C LEU A 68 4.27 -9.31 -12.26
N ALA A 69 4.07 -10.26 -13.18
CA ALA A 69 4.41 -10.04 -14.56
C ALA A 69 3.61 -8.84 -15.10
N LEU A 70 4.25 -8.01 -15.93
CA LEU A 70 3.59 -6.84 -16.48
C LEU A 70 2.47 -7.26 -17.44
N ASP A 71 1.24 -7.07 -16.98
CA ASP A 71 0.00 -7.19 -17.74
C ASP A 71 -0.85 -5.95 -17.39
N TYR A 72 -1.06 -5.08 -18.38
CA TYR A 72 -1.78 -3.82 -18.17
C TYR A 72 -3.25 -4.05 -17.78
N ALA A 73 -3.91 -5.07 -18.33
CA ALA A 73 -5.29 -5.37 -18.00
C ALA A 73 -5.41 -5.94 -16.57
N LEU A 74 -4.40 -6.67 -16.10
CA LEU A 74 -4.32 -7.08 -14.70
C LEU A 74 -4.01 -5.90 -13.78
N LEU A 75 -3.12 -4.99 -14.18
CA LEU A 75 -2.76 -3.79 -13.41
C LEU A 75 -3.97 -2.88 -13.19
N ASP A 76 -4.76 -2.62 -14.23
CA ASP A 76 -5.96 -1.78 -14.13
C ASP A 76 -6.98 -2.36 -13.15
N ARG A 77 -7.23 -3.68 -13.26
CA ARG A 77 -8.11 -4.40 -12.33
C ARG A 77 -7.56 -4.40 -10.91
N PHE A 78 -6.25 -4.54 -10.74
CA PHE A 78 -5.60 -4.45 -9.44
C PHE A 78 -5.77 -3.07 -8.81
N ILE A 79 -5.56 -1.98 -9.56
CA ILE A 79 -5.76 -0.62 -9.05
C ILE A 79 -7.22 -0.42 -8.64
N ALA A 80 -8.18 -0.89 -9.43
CA ALA A 80 -9.60 -0.84 -9.08
C ALA A 80 -9.94 -1.66 -7.81
N ALA A 81 -9.34 -2.84 -7.64
CA ALA A 81 -9.50 -3.66 -6.44
C ALA A 81 -8.92 -2.96 -5.19
N VAL A 82 -7.76 -2.33 -5.31
CA VAL A 82 -7.11 -1.59 -4.22
C VAL A 82 -7.98 -0.42 -3.77
N THR A 83 -8.55 0.34 -4.70
CA THR A 83 -9.43 1.49 -4.38
C THR A 83 -10.79 1.06 -3.81
N ALA A 84 -11.31 -0.10 -4.22
CA ALA A 84 -12.52 -0.70 -3.65
C ALA A 84 -12.32 -1.28 -2.24
N SER A 85 -11.08 -1.60 -1.86
CA SER A 85 -10.78 -2.19 -0.55
C SER A 85 -10.96 -1.20 0.61
N LEU A 86 -11.33 -1.71 1.78
CA LEU A 86 -11.40 -0.92 3.03
C LEU A 86 -10.03 -0.39 3.48
N ALA A 87 -8.94 -0.94 2.94
CA ALA A 87 -7.60 -0.57 3.31
C ALA A 87 -7.19 0.80 2.76
N GLN A 88 -7.67 1.15 1.56
CA GLN A 88 -7.27 2.33 0.78
C GLN A 88 -5.78 2.69 0.98
N PRO A 89 -4.86 1.75 0.70
CA PRO A 89 -3.46 1.93 1.01
C PRO A 89 -2.84 2.99 0.10
N ALA A 90 -1.81 3.68 0.60
CA ALA A 90 -0.90 4.40 -0.28
C ALA A 90 -0.22 3.39 -1.22
N LEU A 91 -0.42 3.56 -2.52
CA LEU A 91 0.11 2.67 -3.55
C LEU A 91 1.38 3.26 -4.17
N SER A 92 2.40 2.43 -4.29
CA SER A 92 3.63 2.75 -5.03
C SER A 92 3.87 1.66 -6.06
N LEU A 93 4.02 2.05 -7.32
CA LEU A 93 4.30 1.14 -8.43
C LEU A 93 5.77 1.30 -8.87
N ALA A 94 6.42 0.19 -9.19
CA ALA A 94 7.75 0.17 -9.77
C ALA A 94 7.79 -0.87 -10.88
N PHE A 95 8.39 -0.53 -12.02
CA PHE A 95 8.52 -1.41 -13.17
C PHE A 95 10.00 -1.75 -13.35
N THR A 96 10.32 -3.04 -13.46
CA THR A 96 11.70 -3.51 -13.63
C THR A 96 11.77 -4.54 -14.75
N SER A 97 12.78 -4.45 -15.64
CA SER A 97 13.03 -5.50 -16.63
C SER A 97 13.64 -6.74 -15.95
N GLN A 98 13.24 -7.94 -16.39
CA GLN A 98 13.70 -9.20 -15.79
C GLN A 98 15.23 -9.42 -15.93
N ASP A 99 15.89 -8.74 -16.87
CA ASP A 99 17.35 -8.79 -17.05
C ASP A 99 18.14 -8.10 -15.93
N ASN A 100 17.46 -7.33 -15.06
CA ASN A 100 18.08 -6.56 -13.98
C ASN A 100 17.73 -7.08 -12.58
N LYS A 101 17.44 -8.38 -12.44
CA LYS A 101 17.10 -9.04 -11.14
C LYS A 101 18.12 -8.82 -10.02
N ALA A 102 19.36 -8.43 -10.33
CA ALA A 102 20.37 -8.09 -9.33
C ALA A 102 20.11 -6.75 -8.61
N ALA A 103 19.42 -5.79 -9.24
CA ALA A 103 19.09 -4.48 -8.64
C ALA A 103 17.79 -4.52 -7.81
N SER A 104 16.96 -5.55 -7.99
CA SER A 104 15.57 -5.60 -7.53
C SER A 104 15.38 -5.94 -6.07
N ARG A 105 16.43 -6.28 -5.31
CA ARG A 105 16.18 -6.75 -3.95
C ARG A 105 15.79 -5.61 -3.01
N HIS A 106 16.50 -4.48 -2.92
CA HIS A 106 16.27 -3.54 -1.80
C HIS A 106 16.45 -2.05 -2.14
N SER A 107 16.55 -1.66 -3.42
CA SER A 107 16.73 -0.25 -3.79
C SER A 107 16.10 0.05 -5.15
N VAL A 108 14.84 0.46 -5.17
CA VAL A 108 14.28 1.16 -6.33
C VAL A 108 14.76 2.61 -6.24
N PRO A 109 15.63 3.10 -7.15
CA PRO A 109 16.09 4.48 -7.12
C PRO A 109 14.90 5.44 -7.31
N ALA A 110 14.97 6.64 -6.71
CA ALA A 110 13.91 7.65 -6.82
C ALA A 110 13.53 7.98 -8.29
N SER A 111 14.44 7.82 -9.25
CA SER A 111 14.17 7.98 -10.69
C SER A 111 13.16 6.98 -11.24
N ALA A 112 13.19 5.72 -10.81
CA ALA A 112 12.22 4.71 -11.23
C ALA A 112 10.81 4.97 -10.67
N MET A 113 10.71 5.63 -9.50
CA MET A 113 9.43 6.10 -8.97
C MET A 113 8.87 7.28 -9.76
N VAL A 114 9.74 8.15 -10.31
CA VAL A 114 9.32 9.29 -11.16
C VAL A 114 8.72 8.79 -12.47
N ASP A 115 9.32 7.78 -13.10
CA ASP A 115 8.80 7.22 -14.35
C ASP A 115 7.48 6.47 -14.13
N ALA A 116 7.38 5.70 -13.04
CA ALA A 116 6.14 5.04 -12.66
C ALA A 116 5.00 6.03 -12.36
N ARG A 117 5.31 7.16 -11.70
CA ARG A 117 4.34 8.24 -11.45
C ARG A 117 3.86 8.88 -12.75
N LYS A 118 4.76 9.20 -13.68
CA LYS A 118 4.39 9.80 -14.98
C LYS A 118 3.50 8.87 -15.81
N HIS A 119 3.78 7.57 -15.79
CA HIS A 119 2.94 6.58 -16.48
C HIS A 119 1.59 6.40 -15.79
N ALA A 120 1.55 6.34 -14.46
CA ALA A 120 0.30 6.32 -13.70
C ALA A 120 -0.53 7.59 -13.95
N GLU A 121 0.09 8.77 -13.98
CA GLU A 121 -0.57 10.04 -14.31
C GLU A 121 -1.12 10.06 -15.74
N THR A 122 -0.40 9.47 -16.68
CA THR A 122 -0.85 9.36 -18.08
C THR A 122 -2.05 8.42 -18.20
N MET A 123 -2.03 7.26 -17.52
CA MET A 123 -3.13 6.31 -17.52
C MET A 123 -4.37 6.85 -16.79
N VAL A 124 -4.17 7.51 -15.65
CA VAL A 124 -5.24 8.13 -14.87
C VAL A 124 -5.89 9.29 -15.63
N ARG A 125 -5.10 10.12 -16.32
CA ARG A 125 -5.63 11.13 -17.26
C ARG A 125 -6.38 10.50 -18.44
N ALA A 126 -5.86 9.43 -19.03
CA ALA A 126 -6.52 8.73 -20.13
C ALA A 126 -7.85 8.09 -19.70
N ALA A 127 -7.98 7.73 -18.42
CA ALA A 127 -9.21 7.21 -17.81
C ALA A 127 -10.15 8.32 -17.26
N GLY A 128 -9.82 9.61 -17.42
CA GLY A 128 -10.62 10.73 -16.91
C GLY A 128 -10.61 10.89 -15.39
N LEU A 129 -9.67 10.25 -14.71
CA LEU A 129 -9.50 10.26 -13.26
C LEU A 129 -8.31 11.17 -12.88
N SER A 130 -8.17 11.53 -11.59
CA SER A 130 -7.01 12.27 -11.08
C SER A 130 -6.34 11.49 -9.96
N LEU A 131 -5.00 11.44 -9.97
CA LEU A 131 -4.21 10.97 -8.83
C LEU A 131 -4.22 12.09 -7.78
N ALA A 132 -4.64 11.76 -6.56
CA ALA A 132 -4.54 12.64 -5.38
C ALA A 132 -3.18 12.43 -4.68
#